data_AF-A0A661QVH3-F1
#
_entry.id   AF-A0A661QVH3-F1
#
_cell.length_a   1.000
_cell.length_b   1.000
_cell.length_c   1.000
_cell.angle_alpha   90.00
_cell.angle_beta   90.00
_cell.angle_gamma   90.00
#
_symmetry.space_group_name_H-M   'P 1'
#
loop_
_entity.id
_entity.type
_entity.pdbx_description
1 polymer ?
#
loop_
_entity_poly.entity_id
_entity_poly.type
_entity_poly.pdbx_seq_one_letter_code
_entity_poly.pdbx_strand_id
1 'polypeptide(L)'
;MNLFINHSTNEVAYPSSDWIAVDSDADNFIFSGGSIDVADGKTAPNDGDLNRAAVQLDDTNPVNVPKYFLLDASDNKLKEIFNAGNKDKQYAFCAVFDEATANEPQLEAWDNSNMNSYDNPALGSGGVGISWYKAVSTNAGSPGADWTGVSLAGSGGGHTLLLNGGNGALLAAANLYFNFKIVIPGGYVTPALHAPVLVITYSFN
;
A
#
# COMPACT_ATOMS: atom_id res chain seq x y z
N MET A 1 2.83 12.77 11.87
CA MET A 1 2.61 12.29 10.49
C MET A 1 1.27 11.61 10.45
N ASN A 2 0.47 11.92 9.43
CA ASN A 2 -0.82 11.29 9.18
C ASN A 2 -0.83 10.68 7.78
N LEU A 3 -1.36 9.47 7.63
CA LEU A 3 -1.55 8.81 6.34
C LEU A 3 -2.98 9.04 5.86
N PHE A 4 -3.13 9.35 4.58
CA PHE A 4 -4.42 9.50 3.92
C PHE A 4 -4.49 8.64 2.66
N ILE A 5 -5.68 8.13 2.36
CA ILE A 5 -6.01 7.47 1.09
C ILE A 5 -6.93 8.35 0.26
N ASN A 6 -6.82 8.28 -1.06
CA ASN A 6 -7.75 8.94 -1.96
C ASN A 6 -8.91 7.98 -2.31
N HIS A 7 -10.11 8.29 -1.80
CA HIS A 7 -11.36 7.57 -2.04
C HIS A 7 -12.18 8.20 -3.18
N SER A 8 -11.52 8.72 -4.21
CA SER A 8 -12.17 9.27 -5.40
C SER A 8 -11.64 8.61 -6.66
N THR A 9 -12.51 8.50 -7.65
CA THR A 9 -12.14 8.05 -8.99
C THR A 9 -11.35 9.11 -9.76
N ASN A 10 -11.26 10.33 -9.23
CA ASN A 10 -10.50 11.44 -9.81
C ASN A 10 -9.11 11.53 -9.19
N GLU A 11 -8.15 12.05 -9.95
CA GLU A 11 -6.81 12.37 -9.46
C GLU A 11 -6.77 13.77 -8.87
N VAL A 12 -7.05 13.86 -7.58
CA VAL A 12 -7.05 15.13 -6.85
C VAL A 12 -5.98 15.07 -5.76
N ALA A 13 -5.11 16.08 -5.72
CA ALA A 13 -4.11 16.23 -4.67
C ALA A 13 -4.77 16.49 -3.31
N TYR A 14 -4.06 16.14 -2.23
CA TYR A 14 -4.48 16.50 -0.87
C TYR A 14 -4.22 18.00 -0.60
N PRO A 15 -5.08 18.72 0.14
CA PRO A 15 -6.33 18.27 0.76
C PRO A 15 -7.57 18.44 -0.14
N SER A 16 -8.46 17.45 -0.10
CA SER A 16 -9.83 17.54 -0.63
C SER A 16 -10.77 16.69 0.22
N SER A 17 -12.09 16.79 0.02
CA SER A 17 -13.09 15.96 0.72
C SER A 17 -13.00 14.46 0.40
N ASP A 18 -12.23 14.10 -0.62
CA ASP A 18 -12.09 12.74 -1.12
C ASP A 18 -11.02 11.95 -0.36
N TRP A 19 -10.25 12.62 0.50
CA TRP A 19 -9.19 11.99 1.28
C TRP A 19 -9.71 11.51 2.64
N ILE A 20 -9.41 10.25 2.96
CA ILE A 20 -9.77 9.62 4.23
C ILE A 20 -8.49 9.41 5.03
N ALA A 21 -8.48 9.90 6.27
CA ALA A 21 -7.40 9.65 7.20
C ALA A 21 -7.40 8.18 7.61
N VAL A 22 -6.22 7.55 7.62
CA VAL A 22 -6.02 6.20 8.10
C VAL A 22 -5.75 6.24 9.60
N ASP A 23 -6.57 5.55 10.38
CA ASP A 23 -6.30 5.26 11.78
C ASP A 23 -5.39 4.03 11.87
N SER A 24 -4.12 4.22 12.22
CA SER A 24 -3.13 3.15 12.28
C SER A 24 -3.42 2.08 13.34
N ASP A 25 -4.25 2.39 14.33
CA ASP A 25 -4.56 1.49 15.44
C ASP A 25 -5.84 0.67 15.19
N ALA A 26 -6.70 1.11 14.28
CA ALA A 26 -8.03 0.54 14.08
C ALA A 26 -8.32 0.10 12.64
N ASP A 27 -7.82 0.84 11.64
CA ASP A 27 -8.13 0.56 10.25
C ASP A 27 -7.29 -0.60 9.71
N ASN A 28 -7.85 -1.30 8.72
CA ASN A 28 -7.17 -2.42 8.07
C ASN A 28 -7.22 -2.28 6.55
N PHE A 29 -6.10 -2.50 5.88
CA PHE A 29 -6.10 -2.62 4.43
C PHE A 29 -6.52 -4.02 3.99
N ILE A 30 -7.40 -4.10 3.00
CA ILE A 30 -7.85 -5.35 2.39
C ILE A 30 -7.55 -5.30 0.90
N PHE A 31 -6.79 -6.28 0.42
CA PHE A 31 -6.45 -6.45 -0.99
C PHE A 31 -7.10 -7.73 -1.51
N SER A 32 -7.91 -7.63 -2.57
CA SER A 32 -8.72 -8.76 -3.02
C SER A 32 -9.04 -8.69 -4.51
N GLY A 33 -9.67 -9.76 -5.02
CA GLY A 33 -10.34 -9.79 -6.32
C GLY A 33 -11.58 -8.88 -6.38
N GLY A 34 -12.16 -8.56 -5.22
CA GLY A 34 -13.45 -7.89 -5.09
C GLY A 34 -14.62 -8.84 -5.30
N SER A 35 -15.78 -8.49 -4.73
CA SER A 35 -17.04 -9.20 -4.96
C SER A 35 -18.23 -8.26 -4.68
N ILE A 36 -19.46 -8.75 -4.74
CA ILE A 36 -20.63 -7.96 -4.32
C ILE A 36 -20.64 -7.67 -2.81
N ASP A 37 -19.97 -8.50 -2.02
CA ASP A 37 -19.88 -8.39 -0.56
C ASP A 37 -18.57 -7.69 -0.12
N VAL A 38 -17.54 -7.73 -0.96
CA VAL A 38 -16.26 -7.04 -0.77
C VAL A 38 -16.10 -5.96 -1.85
N ALA A 39 -16.79 -4.84 -1.64
CA ALA A 39 -16.84 -3.68 -2.53
C ALA A 39 -16.95 -2.39 -1.73
N ASP A 40 -16.75 -1.26 -2.42
CA ASP A 40 -16.88 0.07 -1.83
C ASP A 40 -18.22 0.27 -1.10
N GLY A 41 -18.17 0.87 0.08
CA GLY A 41 -19.33 1.16 0.93
C GLY A 41 -19.94 -0.06 1.64
N LYS A 42 -19.41 -1.28 1.46
CA LYS A 42 -19.83 -2.47 2.20
C LYS A 42 -19.26 -2.48 3.61
N THR A 43 -19.90 -3.19 4.53
CA THR A 43 -19.40 -3.35 5.91
C THR A 43 -18.17 -4.25 5.96
N ALA A 44 -17.56 -4.39 7.14
CA ALA A 44 -16.51 -5.38 7.36
C ALA A 44 -16.91 -6.77 6.83
N PRO A 45 -16.14 -7.36 5.90
CA PRO A 45 -16.43 -8.67 5.34
C PRO A 45 -16.08 -9.77 6.35
N ASN A 46 -16.82 -10.88 6.32
CA ASN A 46 -16.43 -12.10 7.05
C ASN A 46 -15.51 -12.99 6.19
N ASP A 47 -14.95 -14.05 6.79
CA ASP A 47 -14.06 -15.00 6.10
C ASP A 47 -14.69 -15.62 4.84
N GLY A 48 -15.99 -15.90 4.88
CA GLY A 48 -16.72 -16.41 3.71
C GLY A 48 -16.77 -15.41 2.56
N ASP A 49 -16.96 -14.12 2.86
CA ASP A 49 -16.98 -13.04 1.87
C ASP A 49 -15.59 -12.85 1.26
N LEU A 50 -14.55 -12.86 2.10
CA LEU A 50 -13.14 -12.76 1.68
C LEU A 50 -12.72 -13.94 0.81
N ASN A 51 -13.14 -15.17 1.17
CA ASN A 51 -12.87 -16.37 0.35
C ASN A 51 -13.51 -16.28 -1.03
N ARG A 52 -14.74 -15.72 -1.14
CA ARG A 52 -15.41 -15.51 -2.44
C ARG A 52 -14.80 -14.37 -3.25
N ALA A 53 -14.22 -13.38 -2.58
CA ALA A 53 -13.53 -12.25 -3.19
C ALA A 53 -12.02 -12.50 -3.39
N ALA A 54 -11.52 -13.71 -3.15
CA ALA A 54 -10.09 -14.01 -3.25
C ALA A 54 -9.58 -13.78 -4.68
N VAL A 55 -8.31 -13.37 -4.77
CA VAL A 55 -7.64 -13.25 -6.07
C VAL A 55 -7.41 -14.66 -6.63
N GLN A 56 -7.83 -14.87 -7.87
CA GLN A 56 -7.59 -16.14 -8.56
C GLN A 56 -6.12 -16.22 -8.98
N LEU A 57 -5.43 -17.24 -8.50
CA LEU A 57 -4.02 -17.50 -8.82
C LEU A 57 -3.88 -18.09 -10.23
N ASP A 58 -2.72 -17.85 -10.85
CA ASP A 58 -2.34 -18.37 -12.17
C ASP A 58 -0.99 -19.10 -12.05
N ASP A 59 -0.92 -20.30 -12.60
CA ASP A 59 0.27 -21.17 -12.50
C ASP A 59 1.40 -20.75 -13.44
N THR A 60 1.12 -19.85 -14.38
CA THR A 60 2.01 -19.45 -15.46
C THR A 60 2.28 -17.95 -15.41
N ASN A 61 1.24 -17.12 -15.28
CA ASN A 61 1.35 -15.68 -15.40
C ASN A 61 1.29 -14.98 -14.04
N PRO A 62 2.03 -13.87 -13.84
CA PRO A 62 1.82 -13.02 -12.67
C PRO A 62 0.42 -12.43 -12.62
N VAL A 63 -0.16 -12.33 -11.43
CA VAL A 63 -1.50 -11.79 -11.20
C VAL A 63 -1.40 -10.49 -10.41
N ASN A 64 -1.91 -9.39 -10.99
CA ASN A 64 -2.08 -8.14 -10.26
C ASN A 64 -3.33 -8.23 -9.37
N VAL A 65 -3.20 -7.88 -8.10
CA VAL A 65 -4.37 -7.75 -7.22
C VAL A 65 -5.21 -6.55 -7.69
N PRO A 66 -6.50 -6.73 -8.02
CA PRO A 66 -7.28 -5.70 -8.71
C PRO A 66 -7.91 -4.66 -7.77
N LYS A 67 -8.20 -5.01 -6.50
CA LYS A 67 -8.94 -4.15 -5.59
C LYS A 67 -8.20 -3.90 -4.28
N TYR A 68 -8.23 -2.64 -3.85
CA TYR A 68 -7.57 -2.12 -2.65
C TYR A 68 -8.62 -1.38 -1.85
N PHE A 69 -8.80 -1.78 -0.59
CA PHE A 69 -9.76 -1.18 0.31
C PHE A 69 -9.10 -0.79 1.62
N LEU A 70 -9.56 0.30 2.21
CA LEU A 70 -9.42 0.58 3.64
C LEU A 70 -10.72 0.14 4.31
N LEU A 71 -10.65 -0.78 5.27
CA LEU A 71 -11.72 -1.00 6.23
C LEU A 71 -11.60 0.11 7.28
N ASP A 72 -12.35 1.17 7.06
CA ASP A 72 -12.47 2.31 7.97
C ASP A 72 -13.29 1.87 9.19
N ALA A 73 -12.62 1.69 10.32
CA ALA A 73 -13.21 1.20 11.56
C ALA A 73 -14.19 2.21 12.15
N SER A 74 -14.03 3.50 11.86
CA SER A 74 -14.88 4.57 12.40
C SER A 74 -16.28 4.58 11.75
N ASP A 75 -16.37 4.25 10.45
CA ASP A 75 -17.64 4.12 9.71
C ASP A 75 -18.07 2.65 9.55
N ASN A 76 -17.20 1.70 9.92
CA ASN A 76 -17.33 0.25 9.66
C ASN A 76 -17.68 -0.03 8.19
N LYS A 77 -16.95 0.60 7.27
CA LYS A 77 -17.14 0.44 5.83
C LYS A 77 -15.82 0.30 5.09
N LEU A 78 -15.85 -0.51 4.04
CA LEU A 78 -14.81 -0.55 3.02
C LEU A 78 -14.86 0.74 2.20
N LYS A 79 -13.69 1.37 2.04
CA LYS A 79 -13.44 2.52 1.19
C LYS A 79 -12.47 2.08 0.10
N GLU A 80 -12.93 2.01 -1.15
CA GLU A 80 -12.05 1.61 -2.25
C GLU A 80 -11.01 2.70 -2.54
N ILE A 81 -9.74 2.31 -2.62
CA ILE A 81 -8.67 3.21 -3.02
C ILE A 81 -8.59 3.17 -4.54
N PHE A 82 -9.50 3.88 -5.21
CA PHE A 82 -9.70 3.77 -6.65
C PHE A 82 -8.45 4.08 -7.47
N ASN A 83 -7.52 4.88 -6.95
CA ASN A 83 -6.28 5.23 -7.65
C ASN A 83 -5.10 4.29 -7.35
N ALA A 84 -5.24 3.34 -6.42
CA ALA A 84 -4.18 2.41 -6.06
C ALA A 84 -4.01 1.24 -7.06
N GLY A 85 -2.92 0.48 -6.89
CA GLY A 85 -2.64 -0.72 -7.66
C GLY A 85 -1.85 -0.44 -8.94
N ASN A 86 -1.99 -1.33 -9.94
CA ASN A 86 -1.31 -1.19 -11.24
C ASN A 86 -1.96 -0.11 -12.12
N LYS A 87 -2.17 1.08 -11.57
CA LYS A 87 -2.76 2.23 -12.27
C LYS A 87 -1.70 3.31 -12.44
N ASP A 88 -1.75 3.98 -13.58
CA ASP A 88 -0.94 5.18 -13.86
C ASP A 88 -1.57 6.39 -13.18
N LYS A 89 -1.49 6.40 -11.84
CA LYS A 89 -2.16 7.37 -10.98
C LYS A 89 -1.24 7.92 -9.92
N GLN A 90 -1.20 9.25 -9.81
CA GLN A 90 -0.34 9.97 -8.89
C GLN A 90 -0.87 9.94 -7.45
N TYR A 91 -2.16 10.24 -7.28
CA TYR A 91 -2.76 10.54 -5.98
C TYR A 91 -3.56 9.35 -5.45
N ALA A 92 -2.86 8.32 -4.98
CA ALA A 92 -3.47 7.17 -4.31
C ALA A 92 -3.32 7.24 -2.78
N PHE A 93 -2.10 7.49 -2.31
CA PHE A 93 -1.77 7.65 -0.89
C PHE A 93 -1.02 8.96 -0.66
N CYS A 94 -1.22 9.57 0.50
CA CYS A 94 -0.54 10.79 0.92
C CYS A 94 -0.09 10.67 2.38
N ALA A 95 1.21 10.73 2.62
CA ALA A 95 1.78 10.87 3.96
C ALA A 95 2.04 12.36 4.22
N VAL A 96 1.36 12.90 5.23
CA VAL A 96 1.45 14.31 5.63
C VAL A 96 2.39 14.43 6.81
N PHE A 97 3.47 15.17 6.63
CA PHE A 97 4.47 15.48 7.65
C PHE A 97 4.29 16.92 8.12
N ASP A 98 4.17 17.10 9.43
CA ASP A 98 3.85 18.40 10.03
C ASP A 98 5.09 19.25 10.30
N GLU A 99 6.28 18.67 10.15
CA GLU A 99 7.56 19.32 10.43
C GLU A 99 8.72 18.71 9.61
N ALA A 100 9.91 19.30 9.77
CA ALA A 100 11.14 18.78 9.20
C ALA A 100 11.50 17.40 9.79
N THR A 101 12.16 16.56 9.01
CA THR A 101 12.65 15.25 9.45
C THR A 101 14.17 15.24 9.55
N ALA A 102 14.73 14.34 10.34
CA ALA A 102 16.17 14.14 10.46
C ALA A 102 16.72 13.19 9.38
N ASN A 103 15.86 12.31 8.85
CA ASN A 103 16.15 11.40 7.74
C ASN A 103 15.07 11.49 6.66
N GLU A 104 15.32 10.90 5.50
CA GLU A 104 14.29 10.75 4.48
C GLU A 104 13.23 9.75 4.95
N PRO A 105 11.93 10.11 4.97
CA PRO A 105 10.89 9.15 5.30
C PRO A 105 10.87 7.98 4.32
N GLN A 106 10.67 6.77 4.84
CA GLN A 106 10.72 5.53 4.06
C GLN A 106 9.44 4.73 4.25
N LEU A 107 8.94 4.12 3.17
CA LEU A 107 7.88 3.12 3.23
C LEU A 107 8.49 1.72 3.17
N GLU A 108 8.09 0.88 4.10
CA GLU A 108 8.60 -0.46 4.35
C GLU A 108 7.45 -1.47 4.49
N ALA A 109 7.75 -2.77 4.39
CA ALA A 109 6.78 -3.84 4.65
C ALA A 109 7.41 -4.94 5.50
N TRP A 110 6.73 -5.37 6.56
CA TRP A 110 7.24 -6.33 7.55
C TRP A 110 6.23 -7.44 7.82
N ASP A 111 6.66 -8.57 8.37
CA ASP A 111 5.75 -9.66 8.71
C ASP A 111 4.71 -9.24 9.77
N ASN A 112 5.12 -8.36 10.69
CA ASN A 112 4.31 -7.86 11.79
C ASN A 112 4.94 -6.59 12.39
N SER A 113 4.25 -6.00 13.38
CA SER A 113 4.63 -4.75 14.04
C SER A 113 5.91 -4.83 14.89
N ASN A 114 6.49 -6.01 15.13
CA ASN A 114 7.81 -6.10 15.77
C ASN A 114 8.95 -5.70 14.82
N MET A 115 8.69 -5.64 13.51
CA MET A 115 9.63 -5.18 12.48
C MET A 115 11.01 -5.87 12.54
N ASN A 116 11.01 -7.20 12.75
CA ASN A 116 12.23 -7.99 12.90
C ASN A 116 12.37 -9.12 11.87
N SER A 117 11.38 -9.33 11.00
CA SER A 117 11.41 -10.33 9.93
C SER A 117 10.54 -9.92 8.73
N TYR A 118 10.89 -10.47 7.56
CA TYR A 118 10.17 -10.32 6.29
C TYR A 118 10.13 -11.67 5.55
N ASP A 119 9.84 -12.72 6.30
CA ASP A 119 9.85 -14.12 5.86
C ASP A 119 8.51 -14.55 5.23
N ASN A 120 7.47 -13.73 5.34
CA ASN A 120 6.19 -13.97 4.71
C ASN A 120 6.37 -14.20 3.19
N PRO A 121 5.75 -15.23 2.59
CA PRO A 121 5.85 -15.48 1.15
C PRO A 121 5.50 -14.27 0.28
N ALA A 122 4.54 -13.45 0.72
CA ALA A 122 4.16 -12.22 0.04
C ALA A 122 5.22 -11.11 0.10
N LEU A 123 6.12 -11.17 1.08
CA LEU A 123 7.29 -10.30 1.18
C LEU A 123 8.55 -10.91 0.54
N GLY A 124 8.42 -12.09 -0.06
CA GLY A 124 9.52 -12.75 -0.75
C GLY A 124 10.39 -13.64 0.14
N SER A 125 9.92 -14.01 1.33
CA SER A 125 10.62 -14.99 2.20
C SER A 125 12.10 -14.71 2.42
N GLY A 126 12.43 -13.45 2.76
CA GLY A 126 13.82 -13.02 2.97
C GLY A 126 14.62 -12.74 1.69
N GLY A 127 14.08 -13.01 0.51
CA GLY A 127 14.78 -12.85 -0.76
C GLY A 127 14.70 -11.43 -1.32
N VAL A 128 15.81 -10.97 -1.91
CA VAL A 128 15.90 -9.62 -2.45
C VAL A 128 15.08 -9.46 -3.74
N GLY A 129 14.20 -8.46 -3.81
CA GLY A 129 13.50 -8.05 -5.03
C GLY A 129 12.29 -8.91 -5.43
N ILE A 130 11.96 -9.94 -4.62
CA ILE A 130 10.90 -10.91 -4.93
C ILE A 130 9.58 -10.68 -4.18
N SER A 131 9.50 -9.65 -3.33
CA SER A 131 8.24 -9.25 -2.69
C SER A 131 7.15 -8.93 -3.72
N TRP A 132 5.92 -9.32 -3.40
CA TRP A 132 4.74 -9.03 -4.22
C TRP A 132 4.36 -7.56 -4.12
N TYR A 133 4.69 -6.91 -3.00
CA TYR A 133 4.43 -5.50 -2.75
C TYR A 133 5.46 -4.66 -3.50
N LYS A 134 5.01 -3.93 -4.53
CA LYS A 134 5.80 -2.97 -5.29
C LYS A 134 5.27 -1.57 -5.02
N ALA A 135 6.14 -0.60 -4.78
CA ALA A 135 5.76 0.78 -4.49
C ALA A 135 6.58 1.80 -5.29
N VAL A 136 6.02 2.98 -5.48
CA VAL A 136 6.65 4.08 -6.23
C VAL A 136 6.23 5.41 -5.62
N SER A 137 7.19 6.32 -5.45
CA SER A 137 6.91 7.69 -5.04
C SER A 137 6.35 8.45 -6.24
N THR A 138 5.28 9.21 -6.04
CA THR A 138 4.55 9.88 -7.10
C THR A 138 4.57 11.41 -6.91
N ASN A 139 5.52 11.94 -6.14
CA ASN A 139 5.63 13.38 -5.86
C ASN A 139 5.78 14.24 -7.12
N ALA A 140 6.49 13.73 -8.13
CA ALA A 140 6.83 14.46 -9.35
C ALA A 140 5.83 14.23 -10.51
N GLY A 141 4.84 13.35 -10.32
CA GLY A 141 3.86 12.98 -11.36
C GLY A 141 3.42 11.53 -11.26
N SER A 142 2.54 11.13 -12.18
CA SER A 142 2.07 9.75 -12.30
C SER A 142 3.22 8.79 -12.66
N PRO A 143 3.19 7.54 -12.18
CA PRO A 143 4.31 6.61 -12.31
C PRO A 143 4.50 6.03 -13.73
N GLY A 144 3.56 6.25 -14.64
CA GLY A 144 3.52 5.65 -15.97
C GLY A 144 2.77 4.32 -16.00
N ALA A 145 2.31 3.92 -17.19
CA ALA A 145 1.71 2.61 -17.39
C ALA A 145 2.70 1.48 -17.05
N ASP A 146 2.19 0.44 -16.39
CA ASP A 146 2.95 -0.77 -16.02
C ASP A 146 4.26 -0.50 -15.26
N TRP A 147 4.27 0.55 -14.44
CA TRP A 147 5.41 0.93 -13.61
C TRP A 147 5.97 -0.25 -12.80
N THR A 148 7.29 -0.37 -12.70
CA THR A 148 7.94 -1.49 -11.98
C THR A 148 7.91 -1.29 -10.46
N GLY A 149 8.33 -0.10 -10.01
CA GLY A 149 8.46 0.26 -8.60
C GLY A 149 9.61 -0.46 -7.87
N VAL A 150 9.74 -0.16 -6.59
CA VAL A 150 10.65 -0.82 -5.65
C VAL A 150 9.90 -1.91 -4.90
N SER A 151 10.55 -3.04 -4.64
CA SER A 151 9.95 -4.14 -3.87
C SER A 151 10.02 -3.82 -2.37
N LEU A 152 8.93 -4.00 -1.63
CA LEU A 152 8.91 -3.74 -0.19
C LEU A 152 9.13 -5.03 0.61
N ALA A 153 10.22 -5.11 1.39
CA ALA A 153 10.52 -6.27 2.25
C ALA A 153 11.59 -5.95 3.31
N GLY A 154 11.15 -5.52 4.49
CA GLY A 154 12.00 -5.07 5.59
C GLY A 154 12.60 -3.69 5.36
N SER A 155 13.68 -3.40 6.10
CA SER A 155 14.48 -2.18 5.97
C SER A 155 15.68 -2.36 5.04
N GLY A 156 16.15 -1.28 4.42
CA GLY A 156 17.42 -1.24 3.70
C GLY A 156 17.30 -0.91 2.21
N GLY A 157 18.46 -0.74 1.58
CA GLY A 157 18.55 -0.34 0.17
C GLY A 157 17.98 -1.42 -0.76
N GLY A 158 17.01 -1.05 -1.59
CA GLY A 158 16.33 -1.96 -2.53
C GLY A 158 15.07 -2.64 -1.98
N HIS A 159 14.75 -2.43 -0.70
CA HIS A 159 13.60 -3.00 0.01
C HIS A 159 12.61 -1.98 0.55
N THR A 160 12.93 -0.71 0.37
CA THR A 160 12.22 0.41 0.94
C THR A 160 12.00 1.45 -0.15
N LEU A 161 10.82 2.05 -0.14
CA LEU A 161 10.56 3.21 -0.98
C LEU A 161 10.98 4.47 -0.21
N LEU A 162 11.92 5.21 -0.77
CA LEU A 162 12.25 6.56 -0.32
C LEU A 162 11.08 7.49 -0.69
N LEU A 163 10.28 7.91 0.30
CA LEU A 163 9.03 8.64 0.05
C LEU A 163 9.26 10.03 -0.51
N ASN A 164 10.43 10.64 -0.27
CA ASN A 164 10.80 11.93 -0.83
C ASN A 164 11.57 11.79 -2.17
N GLY A 165 11.52 10.62 -2.80
CA GLY A 165 12.11 10.39 -4.12
C GLY A 165 13.64 10.43 -4.15
N GLY A 166 14.29 10.18 -3.02
CA GLY A 166 15.75 10.26 -2.89
C GLY A 166 16.28 11.67 -2.66
N ASN A 167 15.42 12.65 -2.36
CA ASN A 167 15.81 14.03 -2.09
C ASN A 167 16.30 14.25 -0.65
N GLY A 168 16.38 13.20 0.17
CA GLY A 168 16.83 13.28 1.56
C GLY A 168 15.72 13.72 2.52
N ALA A 169 16.16 14.19 3.69
CA ALA A 169 15.28 14.62 4.77
C ALA A 169 14.38 15.80 4.38
N LEU A 170 13.22 15.89 5.00
CA LEU A 170 12.29 17.01 4.82
C LEU A 170 12.81 18.23 5.57
N LEU A 171 12.88 19.38 4.88
CA LEU A 171 13.35 20.64 5.47
C LEU A 171 12.22 21.43 6.16
N ALA A 172 10.97 21.06 5.92
CA ALA A 172 9.76 21.65 6.47
C ALA A 172 8.59 20.66 6.30
N ALA A 173 7.41 21.03 6.80
CA ALA A 173 6.17 20.31 6.56
C ALA A 173 5.95 20.03 5.06
N ALA A 174 5.57 18.81 4.71
CA ALA A 174 5.40 18.37 3.33
C ALA A 174 4.38 17.23 3.21
N ASN A 175 3.79 17.14 2.02
CA ASN A 175 2.92 16.03 1.62
C ASN A 175 3.70 15.14 0.64
N LEU A 176 3.91 13.88 0.99
CA LEU A 176 4.56 12.90 0.14
C LEU A 176 3.53 11.91 -0.39
N TYR A 177 3.51 11.76 -1.70
CA TYR A 177 2.59 10.89 -2.41
C TYR A 177 3.30 9.61 -2.88
N PHE A 178 2.55 8.51 -2.82
CA PHE A 178 3.00 7.24 -3.36
C PHE A 178 1.83 6.44 -3.90
N ASN A 179 2.18 5.44 -4.71
CA ASN A 179 1.28 4.37 -5.12
C ASN A 179 1.96 3.03 -4.85
N PHE A 180 1.18 1.99 -4.61
CA PHE A 180 1.71 0.63 -4.52
C PHE A 180 0.74 -0.37 -5.15
N LYS A 181 1.30 -1.49 -5.59
CA LYS A 181 0.58 -2.61 -6.18
C LYS A 181 1.11 -3.91 -5.61
N ILE A 182 0.25 -4.93 -5.66
CA ILE A 182 0.59 -6.30 -5.28
C ILE A 182 0.55 -7.14 -6.55
N VAL A 183 1.69 -7.76 -6.86
CA VAL A 183 1.86 -8.68 -7.99
C VAL A 183 2.20 -10.06 -7.47
N ILE A 184 1.24 -10.97 -7.50
CA ILE A 184 1.44 -12.37 -7.11
C ILE A 184 2.20 -13.05 -8.27
N PRO A 185 3.36 -13.68 -8.03
CA PRO A 185 4.13 -14.33 -9.09
C PRO A 185 3.39 -15.53 -9.67
N GLY A 186 3.55 -15.74 -10.99
CA GLY A 186 3.07 -16.95 -11.65
C GLY A 186 3.70 -18.19 -11.03
N GLY A 187 2.92 -19.26 -10.89
CA GLY A 187 3.37 -20.51 -10.27
C GLY A 187 3.20 -20.55 -8.74
N TYR A 188 2.86 -19.42 -8.11
CA TYR A 188 2.34 -19.45 -6.75
C TYR A 188 0.89 -19.95 -6.78
N VAL A 189 0.69 -21.21 -6.40
CA VAL A 189 -0.62 -21.90 -6.50
C VAL A 189 -1.20 -22.31 -5.14
N THR A 190 -0.59 -21.85 -4.04
CA THR A 190 -1.04 -22.17 -2.68
C THR A 190 -1.99 -21.09 -2.18
N PRO A 191 -3.30 -21.36 -2.01
CA PRO A 191 -4.23 -20.38 -1.46
C PRO A 191 -3.89 -20.11 0.00
N ALA A 192 -3.69 -18.84 0.36
CA ALA A 192 -3.41 -18.41 1.72
C ALA A 192 -3.76 -16.93 1.92
N LEU A 193 -4.07 -16.56 3.15
CA LEU A 193 -4.09 -15.18 3.59
C LEU A 193 -2.66 -14.76 3.98
N HIS A 194 -2.21 -13.63 3.44
CA HIS A 194 -0.96 -12.99 3.84
C HIS A 194 -1.30 -11.64 4.46
N ALA A 195 -0.87 -11.42 5.70
CA ALA A 195 -1.16 -10.20 6.46
C ALA A 195 0.13 -9.51 6.96
N PRO A 196 1.01 -9.06 6.05
CA PRO A 196 2.13 -8.21 6.45
C PRO A 196 1.64 -6.83 6.87
N VAL A 197 2.50 -6.07 7.54
CA VAL A 197 2.26 -4.68 7.91
C VAL A 197 3.06 -3.75 7.00
N LEU A 198 2.44 -2.63 6.60
CA LEU A 198 3.12 -1.53 5.92
C LEU A 198 3.47 -0.46 6.96
N VAL A 199 4.70 0.06 6.90
CA VAL A 199 5.20 1.02 7.90
C VAL A 199 5.85 2.19 7.19
N ILE A 200 5.58 3.41 7.67
CA ILE A 200 6.35 4.59 7.29
C ILE A 200 7.30 4.93 8.43
N THR A 201 8.60 4.82 8.17
CA THR A 201 9.66 5.10 9.14
C THR A 201 10.27 6.47 8.87
N TYR A 202 10.49 7.25 9.93
CA TYR A 202 11.18 8.53 9.89
C TYR A 202 11.63 8.92 11.31
N SER A 203 12.57 9.85 11.41
CA SER A 203 12.98 10.48 12.67
C SER A 203 12.78 11.99 12.61
N PHE A 204 12.50 12.59 13.75
CA PHE A 204 12.42 14.05 13.94
C PHE A 204 13.75 14.57 14.55
N ASN A 205 13.99 15.87 14.40
CA ASN A 205 15.11 16.56 15.02
C ASN A 205 14.81 16.94 16.47
#